data_AF-A0A8R1Z8V6-F1
#
_entry.id   AF-A0A8R1Z8V6-F1
#
_cell.length_a   1.000
_cell.length_b   1.000
_cell.length_c   1.000
_cell.angle_alpha   90.00
_cell.angle_beta   90.00
_cell.angle_gamma   90.00
#
_symmetry.space_group_name_H-M   'P 1'
#
loop_
_entity.id
_entity.type
_entity.pdbx_description
1 polymer ?
#
loop_
_entity_poly.entity_id
_entity_poly.type
_entity_poly.pdbx_seq_one_letter_code
_entity_poly.pdbx_strand_id
1 'polypeptide(L)'
;MMRLFLLSSFIIIVSSTRWADYDVLSAHGKVFKALPWTPQELLHVSSLHSRAEYHKLMRFIKDKLIESGDDLSPRDRELIERFLVSKRPPRVVDNLFDEDEKQSIDHYHSRGDVTDVLSIWSHALQRLPEKAREDTVAYLTSSD
;
A
#
# COMPACT_ATOMS: atom_id res chain seq x y z
N MET A 1 -7.33 -8.46 -18.70
CA MET A 1 -8.14 -8.55 -17.46
C MET A 1 -7.38 -9.10 -16.23
N MET A 2 -6.16 -9.62 -16.33
CA MET A 2 -5.48 -10.32 -15.22
C MET A 2 -4.53 -9.46 -14.37
N ARG A 3 -4.40 -8.14 -14.63
CA ARG A 3 -3.40 -7.27 -13.98
C ARG A 3 -3.92 -6.45 -12.79
N LEU A 4 -5.24 -6.42 -12.54
CA LEU A 4 -5.83 -5.66 -11.42
C LEU A 4 -5.83 -6.43 -10.09
N PHE A 5 -5.56 -7.73 -10.11
CA PHE A 5 -5.57 -8.59 -8.92
C PHE A 5 -4.41 -8.32 -7.95
N LEU A 6 -3.34 -7.63 -8.37
CA LEU A 6 -2.20 -7.34 -7.49
C LEU A 6 -2.40 -6.07 -6.65
N LEU A 7 -3.36 -5.20 -7.01
CA LEU A 7 -3.76 -4.06 -6.18
C LEU A 7 -4.61 -4.50 -4.97
N SER A 8 -5.24 -5.68 -5.01
CA SER A 8 -6.09 -6.15 -3.92
C SER A 8 -5.30 -6.64 -2.71
N SER A 9 -4.00 -6.93 -2.86
CA SER A 9 -3.18 -7.57 -1.83
C SER A 9 -2.98 -6.73 -0.58
N PHE A 10 -3.25 -5.41 -0.62
CA PHE A 10 -2.96 -4.49 0.49
C PHE A 10 -4.19 -3.75 1.06
N ILE A 11 -5.28 -3.68 0.29
CA ILE A 11 -6.56 -3.07 0.72
C ILE A 11 -7.26 -3.99 1.75
N ILE A 12 -6.93 -5.28 1.76
CA ILE A 12 -7.49 -6.31 2.64
C ILE A 12 -6.66 -6.41 3.93
N ILE A 13 -6.76 -5.44 4.84
CA ILE A 13 -6.15 -5.61 6.18
C ILE A 13 -7.16 -6.06 7.24
N VAL A 14 -8.47 -5.79 7.14
CA VAL A 14 -9.43 -6.36 8.11
C VAL A 14 -10.80 -6.60 7.49
N SER A 15 -10.98 -7.72 6.80
CA SER A 15 -12.29 -8.36 6.65
C SER A 15 -12.13 -9.84 6.35
N SER A 16 -12.16 -10.62 7.43
CA SER A 16 -12.64 -12.01 7.51
C SER A 16 -12.13 -13.04 6.47
N THR A 17 -11.32 -13.97 6.99
CA THR A 17 -11.41 -15.43 6.79
C THR A 17 -11.26 -16.05 5.39
N ARG A 18 -10.76 -15.35 4.36
CA ARG A 18 -10.67 -15.96 3.00
C ARG A 18 -9.29 -16.07 2.35
N TRP A 19 -8.20 -15.97 3.09
CA TRP A 19 -6.83 -16.13 2.55
C TRP A 19 -5.86 -16.75 3.57
N ALA A 20 -6.16 -17.96 4.07
CA ALA A 20 -5.33 -18.64 5.07
C ALA A 20 -3.86 -18.93 4.63
N ASP A 21 -3.57 -18.84 3.32
CA ASP A 21 -2.25 -19.20 2.77
C ASP A 21 -1.46 -18.01 2.16
N TYR A 22 -2.03 -16.80 2.10
CA TYR A 22 -1.30 -15.62 1.62
C TYR A 22 -0.88 -14.75 2.80
N ASP A 23 0.40 -14.82 3.14
CA ASP A 23 0.98 -13.96 4.15
C ASP A 23 1.14 -12.54 3.55
N VAL A 24 0.11 -11.72 3.76
CA VAL A 24 0.02 -10.32 3.30
C VAL A 24 1.24 -9.49 3.74
N LEU A 25 1.86 -9.84 4.86
CA LEU A 25 3.06 -9.16 5.36
C LEU A 25 4.32 -9.55 4.58
N SER A 26 4.26 -10.63 3.80
CA SER A 26 5.32 -11.01 2.85
C SER A 26 5.35 -10.14 1.60
N ALA A 27 4.29 -9.35 1.34
CA ALA A 27 4.28 -8.39 0.25
C ALA A 27 5.41 -7.36 0.45
N HIS A 28 5.84 -6.76 -0.67
CA HIS A 28 6.87 -5.70 -0.69
C HIS A 28 8.20 -6.15 -0.07
N GLY A 29 8.71 -7.32 -0.50
CA GLY A 29 10.02 -7.81 -0.04
C GLY A 29 10.11 -8.09 1.47
N LYS A 30 8.99 -8.41 2.14
CA LYS A 30 8.91 -8.71 3.60
C LYS A 30 9.18 -7.52 4.53
N VAL A 31 9.13 -6.28 4.03
CA VAL A 31 9.25 -5.07 4.87
C VAL A 31 8.24 -5.05 6.01
N PHE A 32 7.02 -5.49 5.75
CA PHE A 32 5.96 -5.53 6.76
C PHE A 32 6.10 -6.69 7.76
N LYS A 33 6.95 -7.68 7.49
CA LYS A 33 7.36 -8.69 8.50
C LYS A 33 8.51 -8.23 9.36
N ALA A 34 9.38 -7.39 8.81
CA ALA A 34 10.58 -6.94 9.47
C ALA A 34 10.27 -6.02 10.66
N LEU A 35 9.21 -5.20 10.56
CA LEU A 35 8.83 -4.23 11.59
C LEU A 35 7.80 -4.77 12.59
N PRO A 36 7.92 -4.40 13.89
CA PRO A 36 6.98 -4.83 14.93
C PRO A 36 5.69 -4.00 14.91
N TRP A 37 4.79 -4.32 13.98
CA TRP A 37 3.52 -3.63 13.84
C TRP A 37 2.46 -4.10 14.84
N THR A 38 1.68 -3.16 15.35
CA THR A 38 0.40 -3.43 16.00
C THR A 38 -0.72 -3.54 14.94
N PRO A 39 -1.86 -4.17 15.28
CA PRO A 39 -3.01 -4.24 14.38
C PRO A 39 -3.51 -2.86 13.92
N GLN A 40 -3.47 -1.85 14.80
CA GLN A 40 -3.90 -0.50 14.50
C GLN A 40 -2.97 0.20 13.50
N GLU A 41 -1.66 -0.05 13.61
CA GLU A 41 -0.68 0.49 12.66
C GLU A 41 -0.81 -0.17 11.29
N LEU A 42 -1.07 -1.49 11.24
CA LEU A 42 -1.36 -2.18 9.97
C LEU A 42 -2.63 -1.65 9.32
N LEU A 43 -3.68 -1.37 10.10
CA LEU A 43 -4.89 -0.70 9.62
C LEU A 43 -4.58 0.67 9.04
N HIS A 44 -3.74 1.46 9.73
CA HIS A 44 -3.32 2.77 9.25
C HIS A 44 -2.54 2.69 7.94
N VAL A 45 -1.61 1.75 7.85
CA VAL A 45 -0.85 1.41 6.64
C VAL A 45 -1.79 1.05 5.48
N SER A 46 -2.80 0.20 5.73
CA SER A 46 -3.81 -0.17 4.74
C SER A 46 -4.59 1.04 4.22
N SER A 47 -5.04 1.92 5.13
CA SER A 47 -5.78 3.14 4.78
C SER A 47 -4.93 4.11 3.97
N LEU A 48 -3.66 4.33 4.35
CA LEU A 48 -2.76 5.18 3.58
C LEU A 48 -2.54 4.62 2.16
N HIS A 49 -2.39 3.31 2.04
CA HIS A 49 -2.22 2.67 0.75
C HIS A 49 -3.51 2.71 -0.10
N SER A 50 -4.69 2.48 0.49
CA SER A 50 -5.95 2.52 -0.23
C SER A 50 -6.23 3.92 -0.81
N ARG A 51 -5.80 4.98 -0.12
CA ARG A 51 -5.90 6.37 -0.58
C ARG A 51 -4.71 6.87 -1.42
N ALA A 52 -3.82 5.97 -1.83
CA ALA A 52 -2.60 6.30 -2.58
C ALA A 52 -1.70 7.35 -1.88
N GLU A 53 -1.78 7.49 -0.55
CA GLU A 53 -0.99 8.46 0.23
C GLU A 53 0.42 7.95 0.55
N TYR A 54 1.13 7.51 -0.49
CA TYR A 54 2.42 6.85 -0.36
C TYR A 54 3.48 7.71 0.32
N HIS A 55 3.45 9.04 0.17
CA HIS A 55 4.36 9.93 0.90
C HIS A 55 4.17 9.84 2.43
N LYS A 56 2.92 9.73 2.91
CA LYS A 56 2.61 9.52 4.33
C LYS A 56 2.99 8.11 4.76
N LEU A 57 2.70 7.11 3.92
CA LEU A 57 3.06 5.72 4.19
C LEU A 57 4.57 5.55 4.36
N MET A 58 5.37 6.11 3.45
CA MET A 58 6.83 6.02 3.52
C MET A 58 7.39 6.76 4.74
N ARG A 59 6.79 7.90 5.12
CA ARG A 59 7.13 8.57 6.38
C ARG A 59 6.81 7.71 7.59
N PHE A 60 5.62 7.11 7.62
CA PHE A 60 5.19 6.25 8.72
C PHE A 60 6.10 5.01 8.89
N ILE A 61 6.48 4.37 7.78
CA ILE A 61 7.46 3.26 7.79
C ILE A 61 8.82 3.73 8.32
N LYS A 62 9.29 4.91 7.90
CA LYS A 62 10.55 5.49 8.38
C LYS A 62 10.50 5.78 9.88
N ASP A 63 9.41 6.36 10.36
CA ASP A 63 9.24 6.67 11.79
C ASP A 63 9.22 5.37 12.61
N LYS A 64 8.49 4.35 12.14
CA LYS A 64 8.47 3.02 12.76
C LYS A 64 9.85 2.37 12.82
N LEU A 65 10.66 2.50 11.77
CA LEU A 65 12.04 2.01 11.73
C LEU A 65 12.95 2.69 12.76
N ILE A 66 12.72 3.98 13.03
CA ILE A 66 13.46 4.75 14.05
C ILE A 66 13.01 4.32 15.45
N GLU A 67 11.70 4.23 15.67
CA GLU A 67 11.11 3.81 16.95
C GLU A 67 11.53 2.39 17.35
N SER A 68 11.70 1.50 16.37
CA SER A 68 12.12 0.11 16.62
C SER A 68 13.59 -0.01 17.06
N GLY A 69 14.38 1.07 16.99
CA GLY A 69 15.73 1.14 17.58
C GLY A 69 16.62 -0.07 17.31
N ASP A 70 17.21 -0.62 18.36
CA ASP A 70 18.12 -1.77 18.32
C ASP A 70 17.37 -3.13 18.34
N ASP A 71 16.04 -3.14 18.41
CA ASP A 71 15.23 -4.36 18.43
C ASP A 71 15.15 -5.05 17.06
N LEU A 72 15.57 -4.35 16.00
CA LEU A 72 15.66 -4.86 14.64
C LEU A 72 17.03 -5.48 14.34
N SER A 73 17.03 -6.62 13.67
CA SER A 73 18.29 -7.18 13.15
C SER A 73 18.92 -6.21 12.13
N PRO A 74 20.26 -6.13 12.03
CA PRO A 74 20.92 -5.27 11.04
C PRO A 74 20.48 -5.58 9.59
N ARG A 75 20.19 -6.85 9.31
CA ARG A 75 19.70 -7.31 8.00
C ARG A 75 18.31 -6.75 7.68
N ASP A 76 17.41 -6.78 8.66
CA ASP A 76 16.04 -6.29 8.49
C ASP A 76 16.02 -4.76 8.35
N ARG A 77 16.85 -4.06 9.14
CA ARG A 77 17.06 -2.62 8.98
C ARG A 77 17.55 -2.27 7.57
N GLU A 78 18.59 -2.93 7.07
CA GLU A 78 19.11 -2.71 5.71
C GLU A 78 18.06 -2.98 4.63
N LEU A 79 17.23 -4.02 4.80
CA LEU A 79 16.14 -4.34 3.90
C LEU A 79 15.11 -3.21 3.84
N ILE A 80 14.68 -2.68 4.98
CA ILE A 80 13.70 -1.59 5.06
C ILE A 80 14.29 -0.29 4.50
N GLU A 81 15.55 0.03 4.80
CA GLU A 81 16.23 1.22 4.28
C GLU A 81 16.34 1.17 2.76
N ARG A 82 16.69 0.00 2.19
CA ARG A 82 16.68 -0.19 0.73
C ARG A 82 15.29 0.03 0.14
N PHE A 83 14.26 -0.53 0.77
CA PHE A 83 12.87 -0.35 0.33
C PHE A 83 12.47 1.13 0.29
N LEU A 84 12.76 1.89 1.36
CA LEU A 84 12.43 3.33 1.45
C LEU A 84 13.13 4.17 0.36
N VAL A 85 14.28 3.71 -0.13
CA VAL A 85 15.01 4.37 -1.22
C VAL A 85 14.50 3.95 -2.59
N SER A 86 14.28 2.64 -2.80
CA SER A 86 14.03 2.06 -4.14
C SER A 86 12.56 2.11 -4.55
N LYS A 87 11.62 2.01 -3.60
CA LYS A 87 10.18 1.96 -3.89
C LYS A 87 9.54 3.33 -3.78
N ARG A 88 9.90 4.20 -4.73
CA ARG A 88 9.26 5.52 -4.86
C ARG A 88 8.08 5.45 -5.82
N PRO A 89 6.88 5.91 -5.42
CA PRO A 89 5.74 5.98 -6.32
C PRO A 89 5.99 7.00 -7.44
N PRO A 90 5.40 6.81 -8.63
CA PRO A 90 5.34 7.85 -9.65
C PRO A 90 4.67 9.12 -9.10
N ARG A 91 5.16 10.30 -9.46
CA ARG A 91 4.65 11.60 -8.95
C ARG A 91 3.16 11.83 -9.22
N VAL A 92 2.63 11.23 -10.28
CA VAL A 92 1.20 11.34 -10.65
C VAL A 92 0.28 10.73 -9.58
N VAL A 93 0.80 9.81 -8.76
CA VAL A 93 0.05 9.13 -7.72
C VAL A 93 -0.31 10.07 -6.57
N ASP A 94 0.50 11.09 -6.29
CA ASP A 94 0.25 12.05 -5.19
C ASP A 94 -1.06 12.82 -5.37
N ASN A 95 -1.55 12.96 -6.61
CA ASN A 95 -2.78 13.65 -6.95
C ASN A 95 -3.76 12.74 -7.69
N LEU A 96 -3.67 11.42 -7.49
CA LEU A 96 -4.54 10.45 -8.17
C LEU A 96 -6.01 10.61 -7.76
N PHE A 97 -6.23 10.94 -6.48
CA PHE A 97 -7.53 11.12 -5.87
C PHE A 97 -7.71 12.52 -5.32
N ASP A 98 -8.90 13.08 -5.52
CA ASP A 98 -9.34 14.26 -4.77
C ASP A 98 -9.84 13.88 -3.36
N GLU A 99 -10.25 14.87 -2.58
CA GLU A 99 -10.67 14.65 -1.19
C GLU A 99 -12.00 13.88 -1.08
N ASP A 100 -12.92 14.01 -2.05
CA ASP A 100 -14.19 13.29 -2.04
C ASP A 100 -13.98 11.82 -2.38
N GLU A 101 -13.09 11.53 -3.32
CA GLU A 101 -12.65 10.17 -3.64
C GLU A 101 -11.93 9.53 -2.46
N LYS A 102 -11.06 10.26 -1.76
CA LYS A 102 -10.41 9.74 -0.53
C LYS A 102 -11.43 9.42 0.57
N GLN A 103 -12.42 10.29 0.79
CA GLN A 103 -13.50 10.02 1.75
C GLN A 103 -14.32 8.79 1.35
N SER A 104 -14.60 8.63 0.06
CA SER A 104 -15.30 7.46 -0.47
C SER A 104 -14.47 6.19 -0.27
N ILE A 105 -13.17 6.24 -0.56
CA ILE A 105 -12.23 5.15 -0.31
C ILE A 105 -12.21 4.77 1.17
N ASP A 106 -12.10 5.74 2.09
CA ASP A 106 -12.11 5.46 3.53
C ASP A 106 -13.44 4.82 3.96
N HIS A 107 -14.57 5.30 3.43
CA HIS A 107 -15.89 4.71 3.68
C HIS A 107 -15.94 3.23 3.29
N TYR A 108 -15.56 2.90 2.05
CA TYR A 108 -15.59 1.52 1.55
C TYR A 108 -14.53 0.62 2.21
N HIS A 109 -13.32 1.15 2.40
CA HIS A 109 -12.22 0.45 3.06
C HIS A 109 -12.56 0.06 4.50
N SER A 110 -13.17 0.97 5.28
CA SER A 110 -13.58 0.69 6.67
C SER A 110 -14.62 -0.43 6.80
N ARG A 111 -15.35 -0.72 5.71
CA ARG A 111 -16.38 -1.77 5.62
C ARG A 111 -15.86 -3.06 4.97
N GLY A 112 -14.60 -3.08 4.55
CA GLY A 112 -14.03 -4.20 3.81
C GLY A 112 -14.55 -4.32 2.37
N ASP A 113 -15.15 -3.27 1.82
CA ASP A 113 -15.65 -3.29 0.44
C ASP A 113 -14.54 -3.03 -0.57
N VAL A 114 -13.81 -4.09 -0.88
CA VAL A 114 -12.69 -4.05 -1.83
C VAL A 114 -13.16 -3.71 -3.24
N THR A 115 -14.38 -4.10 -3.61
CA THR A 115 -14.89 -3.92 -4.98
C THR A 115 -15.06 -2.44 -5.28
N ASP A 116 -15.68 -1.71 -4.36
CA ASP A 116 -15.90 -0.26 -4.53
C ASP A 116 -14.60 0.53 -4.45
N VAL A 117 -13.66 0.16 -3.56
CA VAL A 117 -12.32 0.78 -3.56
C VAL A 117 -11.63 0.57 -4.90
N LEU A 118 -11.62 -0.66 -5.44
CA LEU A 118 -11.00 -0.95 -6.74
C LEU A 118 -11.70 -0.24 -7.90
N SER A 119 -13.02 -0.02 -7.80
CA SER A 119 -13.77 0.75 -8.78
C SER A 119 -13.27 2.20 -8.86
N ILE A 120 -13.11 2.87 -7.71
CA ILE A 120 -12.56 4.23 -7.64
C ILE A 120 -11.14 4.28 -8.22
N TRP A 121 -10.27 3.32 -7.84
CA TRP A 121 -8.92 3.21 -8.41
C TRP A 121 -8.93 3.05 -9.93
N SER A 122 -9.79 2.17 -10.45
CA SER A 122 -9.90 1.93 -11.89
C SER A 122 -10.31 3.20 -12.63
N HIS A 123 -11.30 3.93 -12.12
CA HIS A 123 -11.73 5.21 -12.70
C HIS A 123 -10.62 6.26 -12.65
N ALA A 124 -9.91 6.39 -11.53
CA ALA A 124 -8.81 7.34 -11.39
C ALA A 124 -7.65 7.05 -12.35
N LEU A 125 -7.27 5.77 -12.49
CA LEU A 125 -6.22 5.36 -13.43
C LEU A 125 -6.60 5.65 -14.88
N GLN A 126 -7.88 5.54 -15.25
CA GLN A 126 -8.36 5.86 -16.60
C GLN A 126 -8.25 7.36 -16.94
N ARG A 127 -8.26 8.25 -15.94
CA ARG A 127 -8.08 9.69 -16.13
C ARG A 127 -6.63 10.09 -16.44
N LEU A 128 -5.66 9.23 -16.12
CA LEU A 128 -4.25 9.52 -16.38
C LEU A 128 -3.92 9.41 -17.88
N PRO A 129 -2.97 10.23 -18.39
CA PRO A 129 -2.36 10.01 -19.70
C PRO A 129 -1.83 8.58 -19.82
N GLU A 130 -1.90 7.99 -21.02
CA GLU A 130 -1.58 6.56 -21.25
C GLU A 130 -0.25 6.16 -20.63
N LYS A 131 0.83 6.91 -20.90
CA LYS A 131 2.15 6.60 -20.35
C LYS A 131 2.18 6.64 -18.82
N ALA A 132 1.55 7.65 -18.22
CA ALA A 132 1.47 7.80 -16.76
C ALA A 132 0.63 6.69 -16.12
N ARG A 133 -0.46 6.27 -16.77
CA ARG A 133 -1.28 5.13 -16.37
C ARG A 133 -0.47 3.83 -16.41
N GLU A 134 0.27 3.58 -17.49
CA GLU A 134 1.12 2.39 -17.62
C GLU A 134 2.19 2.34 -16.54
N ASP A 135 2.91 3.44 -16.31
CA ASP A 135 3.95 3.51 -15.30
C ASP A 135 3.38 3.33 -13.88
N THR A 136 2.19 3.89 -13.62
CA THR A 136 1.48 3.72 -12.35
C THR A 136 1.03 2.28 -12.14
N VAL A 137 0.42 1.65 -13.15
CA VAL A 137 0.04 0.23 -13.08
C VAL A 137 1.26 -0.65 -12.91
N ALA A 138 2.35 -0.39 -13.63
CA ALA A 138 3.60 -1.13 -13.50
C ALA A 138 4.17 -1.02 -12.07
N TYR A 139 4.15 0.17 -11.48
CA TYR A 139 4.54 0.36 -10.08
C TYR A 139 3.67 -0.46 -9.12
N LEU A 140 2.34 -0.33 -9.23
CA LEU A 140 1.36 -0.99 -8.34
C LEU A 140 1.37 -2.52 -8.46
N THR A 141 1.77 -3.03 -9.62
CA THR A 141 1.81 -4.47 -9.92
C THR A 141 3.23 -5.04 -9.89
N SER A 142 4.24 -4.22 -9.59
CA SER A 142 5.61 -4.69 -9.41
C SER A 142 5.70 -5.49 -8.13
N SER A 143 5.58 -6.81 -8.27
CA SER A 143 5.89 -7.76 -7.21
C SER A 143 7.41 -7.78 -7.00
N ASP A 144 7.87 -7.26 -5.87
CA ASP A 144 9.18 -7.63 -5.31
C ASP A 144 9.00 -8.76 -4.29
#